data_AF-A0A376TSL9-F1
#
_entry.id   AF-A0A376TSL9-F1
#
_cell.length_a   1.000
_cell.length_b   1.000
_cell.length_c   1.000
_cell.angle_alpha   90.00
_cell.angle_beta   90.00
_cell.angle_gamma   90.00
#
_symmetry.space_group_name_H-M   'P 1'
#
loop_
_entity.id
_entity.type
_entity.pdbx_description
1 polymer ?
#
loop_
_entity_poly.entity_id
_entity_poly.type
_entity_poly.pdbx_seq_one_letter_code
_entity_poly.pdbx_strand_id
1 'polypeptide(L)' 'MRRTCHSDDAGGTALEEMEKQMIREALSRHNSKKQVADELGIGIATLYRKIKKYELLNT' A
#
# COMPACT_ATOMS: atom_id res chain seq x y z
N MET A 1 -18.34 14.99 -15.72
CA MET A 1 -17.67 13.66 -15.71
C MET A 1 -17.02 13.48 -14.36
N ARG A 2 -17.35 12.39 -13.66
CA ARG A 2 -16.88 12.07 -12.30
C ARG A 2 -15.35 12.06 -12.23
N ARG A 3 -14.78 12.85 -11.33
CA ARG A 3 -13.45 12.58 -10.78
C ARG A 3 -13.60 12.70 -9.27
N THR A 4 -13.84 11.57 -8.63
CA THR A 4 -13.75 11.44 -7.17
C THR A 4 -12.30 11.70 -6.79
N CYS A 5 -11.98 12.95 -6.49
CA CYS A 5 -10.82 13.34 -5.71
C CYS A 5 -11.03 12.74 -4.31
N HIS A 6 -10.36 11.62 -4.04
CA HIS A 6 -10.24 11.13 -2.67
C HIS A 6 -9.34 12.11 -1.92
N SER A 7 -9.83 12.57 -0.78
CA SER A 7 -9.20 13.51 0.11
C SER A 7 -7.92 12.94 0.71
N ASP A 8 -6.78 13.54 0.39
CA ASP A 8 -5.51 13.35 1.10
C ASP A 8 -5.45 14.34 2.27
N ASP A 9 -6.02 13.94 3.42
CA ASP A 9 -5.83 14.61 4.71
C ASP A 9 -5.14 13.61 5.66
N ALA A 10 -3.80 13.65 5.70
CA ALA A 10 -2.96 13.18 6.81
C ALA A 10 -1.46 13.20 6.42
N GLY A 11 -0.78 14.34 6.58
CA GLY A 11 0.62 14.47 7.05
C GLY A 11 1.78 13.61 6.49
N GLY A 12 1.60 12.82 5.43
CA GLY A 12 2.62 12.04 4.75
C GLY A 12 3.00 12.70 3.44
N THR A 13 4.28 12.62 3.04
CA THR A 13 4.68 13.12 1.72
C THR A 13 3.88 12.40 0.62
N ALA A 14 3.58 13.07 -0.50
CA ALA A 14 2.80 12.49 -1.60
C ALA A 14 3.34 11.12 -2.09
N LEU A 15 4.64 10.88 -1.94
CA LEU A 15 5.29 9.61 -2.24
C LEU A 15 4.90 8.48 -1.27
N GLU A 16 4.74 8.79 0.02
CA GLU A 16 4.33 7.80 1.02
C GLU A 16 2.88 7.36 0.81
N GLU A 17 1.98 8.29 0.51
CA GLU A 17 0.58 7.94 0.22
C GLU A 17 0.45 7.15 -1.09
N MET A 18 1.22 7.51 -2.13
CA MET A 18 1.32 6.69 -3.35
C MET A 18 1.79 5.27 -3.05
N GLU A 19 2.87 5.11 -2.28
CA GLU A 19 3.42 3.81 -1.92
C GLU A 19 2.41 2.97 -1.12
N LYS A 20 1.74 3.59 -0.15
CA LYS A 20 0.69 2.98 0.66
C LYS A 20 -0.50 2.52 -0.19
N GLN A 21 -0.92 3.32 -1.16
CA GLN A 21 -2.00 2.96 -2.08
C GLN A 21 -1.61 1.78 -2.96
N MET A 22 -0.39 1.78 -3.52
CA MET A 22 0.11 0.65 -4.32
C MET A 22 0.14 -0.65 -3.52
N ILE A 23 0.62 -0.60 -2.27
CA ILE A 23 0.67 -1.78 -1.40
C ILE A 23 -0.74 -2.28 -1.07
N ARG A 24 -1.68 -1.38 -0.75
CA ARG A 24 -3.08 -1.73 -0.50
C ARG A 24 -3.74 -2.40 -1.70
N GLU A 25 -3.54 -1.83 -2.88
CA GLU A 25 -4.08 -2.37 -4.12
C GLU A 25 -3.53 -3.77 -4.43
N ALA A 26 -2.21 -3.96 -4.32
CA ALA A 26 -1.59 -5.25 -4.55
C ALA A 26 -2.03 -6.29 -3.50
N LEU A 27 -2.17 -5.91 -2.23
CA LEU A 27 -2.74 -6.77 -1.17
C LEU A 27 -4.20 -7.15 -1.42
N SER A 28 -4.98 -6.28 -2.06
CA SER A 28 -6.37 -6.57 -2.45
C SER A 28 -6.42 -7.53 -3.65
N ARG A 29 -5.50 -7.38 -4.60
CA ARG A 29 -5.38 -8.26 -5.77
C ARG A 29 -4.87 -9.66 -5.43
N HIS A 30 -3.93 -9.75 -4.49
CA HIS A 30 -3.29 -11.00 -4.13
C HIS A 30 -3.51 -11.37 -2.66
N ASN A 31 -4.06 -12.57 -2.43
CA ASN A 31 -4.27 -13.10 -1.08
C ASN A 31 -2.95 -13.51 -0.37
N SER A 32 -1.83 -13.56 -1.11
CA SER A 32 -0.51 -13.97 -0.58
C SER A 32 0.49 -12.82 -0.59
N LYS A 33 1.06 -12.54 0.59
CA LYS A 33 2.05 -11.47 0.80
C LYS A 33 3.30 -11.65 -0.06
N LYS A 34 3.68 -12.90 -0.36
CA LYS A 34 4.79 -13.21 -1.28
C LYS A 34 4.50 -12.72 -2.70
N GLN A 35 3.30 -12.94 -3.22
CA GLN A 35 2.91 -12.51 -4.56
C GLN A 35 2.87 -10.99 -4.67
N VAL A 36 2.37 -10.31 -3.63
CA VAL A 36 2.42 -8.84 -3.53
C VAL A 36 3.86 -8.32 -3.57
N ALA A 37 4.76 -8.97 -2.84
CA ALA A 37 6.16 -8.59 -2.80
C ALA A 37 6.84 -8.78 -4.16
N ASP A 38 6.59 -9.90 -4.83
CA ASP A 38 7.05 -10.19 -6.19
C ASP A 38 6.48 -9.18 -7.22
N GLU A 39 5.18 -8.84 -7.17
CA GLU A 39 4.54 -7.85 -8.06
C GLU A 39 5.15 -6.45 -7.90
N LEU A 40 5.38 -6.04 -6.65
CA LEU A 40 5.97 -4.74 -6.34
C LEU A 40 7.50 -4.73 -6.51
N GLY A 41 8.14 -5.87 -6.78
CA GLY A 41 9.59 -6.00 -6.89
C GLY A 41 10.33 -5.71 -5.57
N ILE A 42 9.68 -5.90 -4.43
CA ILE A 42 10.27 -5.67 -3.10
C ILE A 42 10.45 -6.98 -2.35
N GLY A 43 11.40 -7.02 -1.41
CA GLY A 43 11.53 -8.18 -0.53
C GLY A 43 10.32 -8.34 0.39
N ILE A 44 9.94 -9.58 0.68
CA ILE A 44 8.82 -9.90 1.59
C ILE A 44 8.98 -9.20 2.96
N ALA A 45 10.20 -9.12 3.48
CA ALA A 45 10.51 -8.43 4.74
C ALA A 45 10.22 -6.92 4.65
N THR A 46 10.52 -6.29 3.51
CA THR A 46 10.22 -4.87 3.27
C THR A 46 8.72 -4.64 3.22
N LEU A 47 7.98 -5.50 2.51
CA LEU A 47 6.52 -5.43 2.47
C LEU A 47 5.93 -5.46 3.88
N TYR A 48 6.36 -6.41 4.73
CA TYR A 48 5.90 -6.48 6.12
C TYR A 48 6.20 -5.21 6.92
N ARG A 49 7.38 -4.60 6.74
CA ARG A 49 7.73 -3.33 7.39
C ARG A 49 6.81 -2.20 6.95
N LYS A 50 6.49 -2.11 5.65
CA LYS A 50 5.58 -1.09 5.11
C LYS A 50 4.14 -1.29 5.58
N ILE A 51 3.65 -2.53 5.57
CA ILE A 51 2.33 -2.89 6.12
C ILE A 51 2.23 -2.49 7.58
N LYS A 52 3.26 -2.75 8.39
CA LYS A 52 3.30 -2.35 9.80
C LYS A 52 3.42 -0.83 9.97
N LYS A 53 4.27 -0.16 9.18
CA LYS A 53 4.47 1.30 9.22
C LYS A 53 3.19 2.07 8.93
N TYR A 54 2.42 1.60 7.94
CA TYR A 54 1.19 2.25 7.49
C TYR A 54 -0.08 1.61 8.06
N GLU A 55 0.08 0.67 9.00
CA GLU A 55 -1.01 -0.05 9.68
C GLU A 55 -2.07 -0.63 8.72
N LEU A 56 -1.63 -1.15 7.58
CA LEU A 56 -2.49 -1.59 6.47
C LEU A 56 -3.31 -2.86 6.76
N LEU A 57 -3.03 -3.53 7.87
CA LEU A 57 -3.60 -4.83 8.24
C LEU A 57 -4.35 -4.79 9.58
N ASN A 58 -4.54 -3.61 10.16
CA ASN A 58 -5.29 -3.45 11.40
C ASN A 58 -6.76 -3.15 11.08
N THR A 59 -7.50 -4.22 10.76
CA THR A 59 -8.98 -4.23 10.84
C THR A 59 -9.39 -4.59 12.26
#